data_AF-A0A258TVR9-F1
#
_entry.id   AF-A0A258TVR9-F1
#
_cell.length_a   1.000
_cell.length_b   1.000
_cell.length_c   1.000
_cell.angle_alpha   90.00
_cell.angle_beta   90.00
_cell.angle_gamma   90.00
#
_symmetry.space_group_name_H-M   'P 1'
#
loop_
_entity.id
_entity.type
_entity.pdbx_description
1 polymer ?
#
loop_
_entity_poly.entity_id
_entity_poly.type
_entity_poly.pdbx_seq_one_letter_code
_entity_poly.pdbx_strand_id
1 'polypeptide(L)'
;MNRQASSFSNVKALVVGLGDTGASCVRWLLEHDASVRATDTRDEPPHAQHLREAFPEVPLTLGGFQAADFDWADLIVVSPGVALATPEIQRAIAAGKDVAGDVELFARAIKHSRSKVIAITGSNGKSTVTSLVGHLCAAVGLDTVVAGNIGLPVLEALDNRETLGKDPDVWVLELSSFQLETTSSLHPDAATVLNISQDHMDRYAGLDDYAAAKARVFAGSGVQVLNRDDPMSMAMALPGRAISTFSIEMSAHPSPVSYGLTRRKDRLWLAEGEETLLPVDKLPIAGLHNAANALAALALCRAIGLPSQEGRRSRNAAEPPTAPLPYDGLIPALKTFEGLPHRVQFVAEINSRAFYDDSKGTNVGATVAALLGFSVPVVLIAGGDGKGQDFSPMQGAVKNARAVVQIGRDGPLVAEAIGDACPVHRAESMEEAVDLAFDLSQPGDAILLSPACASWDMFRNYAHRAEVFIAAIGVLKAVETLKQIGGVSRRRQDRRIRSIEIQGEERRTRERRGGLHVS
;
A
#
# COMPACT_ATOMS: atom_id res chain seq x y z
N MET A 1 33.87 -20.02 -7.39
CA MET A 1 33.27 -20.13 -8.74
C MET A 1 32.98 -18.70 -9.18
N ASN A 2 33.70 -18.23 -10.20
CA ASN A 2 33.49 -16.89 -10.77
C ASN A 2 32.03 -16.80 -11.23
N ARG A 3 31.24 -15.93 -10.59
CA ARG A 3 29.98 -15.47 -11.17
C ARG A 3 30.35 -14.87 -12.53
N GLN A 4 29.88 -15.43 -13.63
CA GLN A 4 29.67 -14.61 -14.83
C GLN A 4 28.50 -13.69 -14.45
N ALA A 5 28.78 -12.62 -13.70
CA ALA A 5 27.93 -11.45 -13.78
C ALA A 5 27.86 -11.13 -15.27
N SER A 6 26.66 -10.91 -15.80
CA SER A 6 26.47 -10.41 -17.15
C SER A 6 27.18 -9.06 -17.23
N SER A 7 28.46 -9.06 -17.61
CA SER A 7 29.22 -7.83 -17.76
C SER A 7 28.59 -7.06 -18.90
N PHE A 8 28.22 -5.81 -18.64
CA PHE A 8 27.75 -4.86 -19.64
C PHE A 8 28.94 -4.17 -20.33
N SER A 9 30.13 -4.78 -20.26
CA SER A 9 31.31 -4.38 -21.04
C SER A 9 30.95 -4.12 -22.50
N ASN A 10 31.27 -2.91 -22.98
CA ASN A 10 30.97 -2.41 -24.33
C ASN A 10 29.49 -2.13 -24.64
N VAL A 11 28.59 -2.21 -23.66
CA VAL A 11 27.19 -1.77 -23.83
C VAL A 11 27.10 -0.27 -23.57
N LYS A 12 26.54 0.48 -24.52
CA LYS A 12 26.16 1.88 -24.34
C LYS A 12 24.75 1.96 -23.80
N ALA A 13 24.60 2.30 -22.54
CA ALA A 13 23.32 2.40 -21.86
C ALA A 13 22.88 3.86 -21.70
N LEU A 14 21.69 4.19 -22.19
CA LEU A 14 21.03 5.47 -21.92
C LEU A 14 19.95 5.27 -20.86
N VAL A 15 20.08 5.93 -19.72
CA VAL A 15 19.02 5.98 -18.69
C VAL A 15 18.11 7.18 -18.97
N VAL A 16 16.81 6.91 -19.19
CA VAL A 16 15.79 7.92 -19.52
C VAL A 16 14.89 8.14 -18.31
N GLY A 17 14.98 9.32 -17.72
CA GLY A 17 14.37 9.70 -16.46
C GLY A 17 15.25 9.29 -15.28
N LEU A 18 15.64 10.26 -14.46
CA LEU A 18 16.39 10.04 -13.23
C LEU A 18 15.45 9.60 -12.11
N GLY A 19 15.16 10.46 -11.13
CA GLY A 19 14.46 10.02 -9.91
C GLY A 19 15.22 8.91 -9.18
N ASP A 20 14.61 8.30 -8.17
CA ASP A 20 15.27 7.26 -7.37
C ASP A 20 15.63 6.03 -8.23
N THR A 21 14.69 5.59 -9.08
CA THR A 21 14.90 4.43 -9.97
C THR A 21 16.01 4.69 -10.98
N GLY A 22 15.98 5.80 -11.72
CA GLY A 22 16.98 6.09 -12.74
C GLY A 22 18.37 6.30 -12.17
N ALA A 23 18.48 6.96 -11.01
CA ALA A 23 19.76 7.07 -10.29
C ALA A 23 20.31 5.69 -9.91
N SER A 24 19.47 4.76 -9.44
CA SER A 24 19.88 3.38 -9.16
C SER A 24 20.33 2.62 -10.42
N CYS A 25 19.67 2.85 -11.56
CA CYS A 25 20.09 2.26 -12.85
C CYS A 25 21.46 2.77 -13.29
N VAL A 26 21.72 4.08 -13.19
CA VAL A 26 23.01 4.67 -13.56
C VAL A 26 24.13 4.03 -12.75
N ARG A 27 23.99 3.97 -11.41
CA ARG A 27 25.01 3.38 -10.53
C ARG A 27 25.25 1.91 -10.86
N TRP A 28 24.19 1.10 -10.90
CA TRP A 28 24.30 -0.35 -11.13
C TRP A 28 24.94 -0.67 -12.48
N LEU A 29 24.60 0.07 -13.54
CA LEU A 29 25.18 -0.11 -14.87
C LEU A 29 26.67 0.23 -14.91
N LEU A 30 27.10 1.30 -14.23
CA LEU A 30 28.52 1.66 -14.12
C LEU A 30 29.32 0.57 -13.39
N GLU A 31 28.78 0.04 -12.30
CA GLU A 31 29.40 -1.05 -11.52
C GLU A 31 29.52 -2.36 -12.33
N HIS A 32 28.75 -2.48 -13.41
CA HIS A 32 28.77 -3.61 -14.34
C HIS A 32 29.46 -3.29 -15.68
N ASP A 33 30.35 -2.29 -15.69
CA ASP A 33 31.21 -1.90 -16.81
C ASP A 33 30.48 -1.35 -18.05
N ALA A 34 29.23 -0.90 -17.92
CA ALA A 34 28.53 -0.21 -19.00
C ALA A 34 29.08 1.20 -19.24
N SER A 35 29.05 1.66 -20.49
CA SER A 35 29.19 3.08 -20.79
C SER A 35 27.83 3.73 -20.62
N VAL A 36 27.68 4.68 -19.69
CA VAL A 36 26.37 5.24 -19.31
C VAL A 36 26.21 6.70 -19.73
N ARG A 37 25.03 7.04 -20.25
CA ARG A 37 24.48 8.40 -20.31
C ARG A 37 23.15 8.46 -19.59
N ALA A 38 22.80 9.63 -19.10
CA ALA A 38 21.48 9.87 -18.50
C ALA A 38 20.80 11.09 -19.14
N THR A 39 19.47 11.02 -19.26
CA THR A 39 18.66 12.13 -19.76
C THR A 39 17.35 12.29 -18.98
N ASP A 40 16.87 13.52 -18.82
CA ASP A 40 15.60 13.82 -18.16
C ASP A 40 14.93 15.03 -18.81
N THR A 41 13.59 15.06 -18.83
CA THR A 41 12.82 16.18 -19.37
C THR A 41 12.84 17.42 -18.48
N ARG A 42 13.13 17.24 -17.19
CA ARG A 42 13.21 18.35 -16.21
C ARG A 42 14.57 19.03 -16.30
N ASP A 43 14.60 20.33 -16.04
CA ASP A 43 15.84 21.10 -15.91
C ASP A 43 16.62 20.71 -14.64
N GLU A 44 15.89 20.40 -13.56
CA GLU A 44 16.42 20.03 -12.25
C GLU A 44 15.72 18.78 -11.70
N PRO A 45 15.97 17.59 -12.27
CA PRO A 45 15.40 16.36 -11.73
C PRO A 45 16.09 15.97 -10.41
N PRO A 46 15.41 15.21 -9.53
CA PRO A 46 16.03 14.66 -8.33
C PRO A 46 17.30 13.86 -8.67
N HIS A 47 18.29 13.93 -7.78
CA HIS A 47 19.62 13.28 -7.89
C HIS A 47 20.55 13.79 -8.99
N ALA A 48 20.16 14.74 -9.84
CA ALA A 48 21.05 15.28 -10.88
C ALA A 48 22.35 15.85 -10.31
N GLN A 49 22.27 16.65 -9.23
CA GLN A 49 23.47 17.21 -8.61
C GLN A 49 24.37 16.11 -8.03
N HIS A 50 23.78 15.17 -7.29
CA HIS A 50 24.52 14.06 -6.70
C HIS A 50 25.23 13.20 -7.77
N LEU A 51 24.55 12.90 -8.88
CA LEU A 51 25.16 12.17 -9.99
C LEU A 51 26.33 12.91 -10.63
N ARG A 52 26.24 14.24 -10.82
CA ARG A 52 27.36 15.04 -11.34
C ARG A 52 28.57 15.03 -10.41
N GLU A 53 28.35 15.01 -9.10
CA GLU A 53 29.40 14.99 -8.09
C GLU A 53 30.04 13.60 -7.95
N ALA A 54 29.23 12.54 -7.93
CA ALA A 54 29.68 11.16 -7.73
C ALA A 54 30.25 10.52 -9.01
N PHE A 55 29.68 10.86 -10.18
CA PHE A 55 30.03 10.27 -11.48
C PHE A 55 30.18 11.38 -12.55
N PRO A 56 31.17 12.27 -12.41
CA PRO A 56 31.37 13.40 -13.34
C PRO A 56 31.61 12.98 -14.80
N GLU A 57 31.99 11.72 -15.02
CA GLU A 57 32.19 11.13 -16.34
C GLU A 57 30.89 10.78 -17.07
N VAL A 58 29.74 10.69 -16.38
CA VAL A 58 28.45 10.34 -16.98
C VAL A 58 27.83 11.59 -17.62
N PRO A 59 27.68 11.65 -18.96
CA PRO A 59 27.01 12.76 -19.61
C PRO A 59 25.53 12.82 -19.19
N LEU A 60 25.09 14.00 -18.75
CA LEU A 60 23.74 14.25 -18.28
C LEU A 60 23.05 15.33 -19.14
N THR A 61 22.03 14.93 -19.90
CA THR A 61 21.23 15.81 -20.78
C THR A 61 19.90 16.15 -20.11
N LEU A 62 19.68 17.42 -19.75
CA LEU A 62 18.49 17.90 -19.03
C LEU A 62 17.66 18.90 -19.85
N GLY A 63 16.41 19.12 -19.43
CA GLY A 63 15.50 20.08 -20.07
C GLY A 63 14.89 19.56 -21.38
N GLY A 64 14.92 18.24 -21.60
CA GLY A 64 14.37 17.61 -22.79
C GLY A 64 15.22 16.45 -23.29
N PHE A 65 14.73 15.80 -24.36
CA PHE A 65 15.41 14.67 -24.98
C PHE A 65 16.16 15.08 -26.24
N GLN A 66 17.37 14.56 -26.41
CA GLN A 66 18.22 14.80 -27.58
C GLN A 66 18.36 13.53 -28.39
N ALA A 67 18.04 13.58 -29.70
CA ALA A 67 18.09 12.40 -30.57
C ALA A 67 19.47 11.70 -30.55
N ALA A 68 20.55 12.49 -30.45
CA ALA A 68 21.92 11.98 -30.40
C ALA A 68 22.19 11.03 -29.21
N ASP A 69 21.49 11.17 -28.10
CA ASP A 69 21.63 10.26 -26.95
C ASP A 69 20.96 8.91 -27.24
N PHE A 70 19.79 8.92 -27.86
CA PHE A 70 19.05 7.70 -28.23
C PHE A 70 19.77 6.96 -29.37
N ASP A 71 20.33 7.67 -30.35
CA ASP A 71 21.08 7.07 -31.45
C ASP A 71 22.37 6.39 -30.97
N TRP A 72 23.03 6.99 -29.98
CA TRP A 72 24.27 6.48 -29.37
C TRP A 72 24.06 5.17 -28.60
N ALA A 73 22.90 5.00 -27.96
CA ALA A 73 22.64 3.90 -27.04
C ALA A 73 22.38 2.56 -27.75
N ASP A 74 22.89 1.47 -27.18
CA ASP A 74 22.51 0.09 -27.55
C ASP A 74 21.36 -0.42 -26.67
N LEU A 75 21.37 0.01 -25.40
CA LEU A 75 20.37 -0.28 -24.38
C LEU A 75 19.77 1.04 -23.88
N ILE A 76 18.44 1.12 -23.83
CA ILE A 76 17.71 2.26 -23.28
C ILE A 76 16.94 1.79 -22.07
N VAL A 77 17.25 2.37 -20.90
CA VAL A 77 16.65 2.02 -19.62
C VAL A 77 15.66 3.11 -19.24
N VAL A 78 14.38 2.80 -19.35
CA VAL A 78 13.28 3.76 -19.18
C VAL A 78 12.78 3.69 -17.74
N SER A 79 12.86 4.82 -17.04
CA SER A 79 12.27 4.97 -15.71
C SER A 79 10.75 4.84 -15.78
N PRO A 80 10.08 4.21 -14.79
CA PRO A 80 8.64 4.00 -14.82
C PRO A 80 7.80 5.27 -14.97
N GLY A 81 8.33 6.43 -14.58
CA GLY A 81 7.64 7.73 -14.75
C GLY A 81 7.62 8.25 -16.19
N VAL A 82 8.40 7.68 -17.10
CA VAL A 82 8.45 8.07 -18.51
C VAL A 82 7.54 7.14 -19.31
N ALA A 83 6.61 7.71 -20.08
CA ALA A 83 5.70 6.93 -20.89
C ALA A 83 6.45 6.26 -22.05
N LEU A 84 6.24 4.96 -22.26
CA LEU A 84 6.83 4.26 -23.41
C LEU A 84 6.38 4.84 -24.74
N ALA A 85 5.19 5.45 -24.80
CA ALA A 85 4.66 6.14 -25.98
C ALA A 85 5.44 7.42 -26.36
N THR A 86 6.42 7.85 -25.56
CA THR A 86 7.30 8.98 -25.88
C THR A 86 7.91 8.81 -27.27
N PRO A 87 7.84 9.82 -28.17
CA PRO A 87 8.27 9.68 -29.56
C PRO A 87 9.70 9.16 -29.74
N GLU A 88 10.64 9.64 -28.91
CA GLU A 88 12.04 9.22 -28.93
C GLU A 88 12.20 7.73 -28.63
N ILE A 89 11.47 7.23 -27.63
CA ILE A 89 11.47 5.81 -27.23
C ILE A 89 10.86 4.96 -28.34
N GLN A 90 9.73 5.39 -28.90
CA GLN A 90 9.08 4.67 -30.01
C GLN A 90 9.98 4.59 -31.25
N ARG A 91 10.72 5.66 -31.57
CA ARG A 91 11.73 5.63 -32.65
C ARG A 91 12.84 4.62 -32.35
N ALA A 92 13.33 4.56 -31.12
CA ALA A 92 14.36 3.60 -30.75
C ALA A 92 13.86 2.14 -30.82
N ILE A 93 12.63 1.87 -30.36
CA ILE A 93 11.98 0.55 -30.50
C ILE A 93 11.85 0.18 -31.98
N ALA A 94 11.36 1.11 -32.83
CA ALA A 94 11.23 0.89 -34.27
C ALA A 94 12.59 0.65 -34.96
N ALA A 95 13.67 1.20 -34.42
CA ALA A 95 15.04 0.96 -34.87
C ALA A 95 15.65 -0.35 -34.32
N GLY A 96 14.88 -1.14 -33.54
CA GLY A 96 15.32 -2.42 -32.98
C GLY A 96 16.29 -2.30 -31.80
N LYS A 97 16.34 -1.13 -31.14
CA LYS A 97 17.14 -0.94 -29.92
C LYS A 97 16.54 -1.73 -28.76
N ASP A 98 17.39 -2.18 -27.83
CA ASP A 98 16.92 -2.85 -26.60
C ASP A 98 16.37 -1.79 -25.64
N VAL A 99 15.09 -1.89 -25.30
CA VAL A 99 14.40 -0.99 -24.38
C VAL A 99 13.91 -1.79 -23.18
N ALA A 100 14.37 -1.41 -22.00
CA ALA A 100 14.14 -2.13 -20.75
C ALA A 100 13.81 -1.17 -19.61
N GLY A 101 13.29 -1.71 -18.50
CA GLY A 101 13.17 -1.01 -17.22
C GLY A 101 14.14 -1.56 -16.18
N ASP A 102 14.15 -0.98 -15.00
CA ASP A 102 14.94 -1.45 -13.84
C ASP A 102 14.64 -2.92 -13.48
N VAL A 103 13.35 -3.30 -13.48
CA VAL A 103 12.90 -4.66 -13.17
C VAL A 103 13.33 -5.67 -14.24
N GLU A 104 13.42 -5.26 -15.50
CA GLU A 104 13.92 -6.11 -16.58
C GLU A 104 15.43 -6.36 -16.43
N LEU A 105 16.21 -5.32 -16.09
CA LEU A 105 17.64 -5.50 -15.80
C LEU A 105 17.85 -6.42 -14.61
N PHE A 106 17.06 -6.24 -13.54
CA PHE A 106 17.06 -7.15 -12.39
C PHE A 106 16.76 -8.60 -12.82
N ALA A 107 15.69 -8.82 -13.59
CA ALA A 107 15.30 -10.15 -14.04
C ALA A 107 16.39 -10.84 -14.87
N ARG A 108 17.08 -10.08 -15.75
CA ARG A 108 18.23 -10.57 -16.53
C ARG A 108 19.38 -10.98 -15.61
N ALA A 109 19.70 -10.18 -14.60
CA ALA A 109 20.80 -10.43 -13.68
C ALA A 109 20.55 -11.66 -12.77
N ILE A 110 19.32 -11.84 -12.28
CA ILE A 110 18.98 -12.95 -11.38
C ILE A 110 18.62 -14.26 -12.11
N LYS A 111 18.69 -14.30 -13.45
CA LYS A 111 18.26 -15.46 -14.27
C LYS A 111 18.86 -16.80 -13.85
N HIS A 112 20.08 -16.80 -13.33
CA HIS A 112 20.79 -17.99 -12.86
C HIS A 112 20.82 -18.13 -11.34
N SER A 113 20.15 -17.23 -10.62
CA SER A 113 20.00 -17.32 -9.17
C SER A 113 19.07 -18.46 -8.79
N ARG A 114 19.27 -18.99 -7.59
CA ARG A 114 18.34 -19.94 -6.95
C ARG A 114 17.33 -19.24 -6.05
N SER A 115 17.40 -17.92 -5.92
CA SER A 115 16.43 -17.14 -5.16
C SER A 115 15.03 -17.34 -5.73
N LYS A 116 14.06 -17.49 -4.83
CA LYS A 116 12.65 -17.45 -5.21
C LYS A 116 12.22 -16.02 -5.49
N VAL A 117 11.27 -15.83 -6.40
CA VAL A 117 10.70 -14.52 -6.72
C VAL A 117 9.19 -14.53 -6.49
N ILE A 118 8.74 -13.66 -5.59
CA ILE A 118 7.32 -13.33 -5.39
C ILE A 118 7.06 -11.96 -6.00
N ALA A 119 6.14 -11.87 -6.97
CA ALA A 119 5.79 -10.62 -7.64
C ALA A 119 4.34 -10.20 -7.36
N ILE A 120 4.16 -8.97 -6.88
CA ILE A 120 2.87 -8.48 -6.40
C ILE A 120 2.50 -7.20 -7.15
N THR A 121 1.35 -7.22 -7.83
CA THR A 121 0.74 -6.02 -8.42
C THR A 121 -0.76 -5.95 -8.15
N GLY A 122 -1.40 -4.90 -8.63
CA GLY A 122 -2.81 -4.56 -8.42
C GLY A 122 -3.03 -3.05 -8.39
N SER A 123 -4.28 -2.59 -8.38
CA SER A 123 -4.58 -1.18 -8.09
C SER A 123 -4.29 -0.88 -6.62
N ASN A 124 -4.85 -1.69 -5.72
CA ASN A 124 -4.81 -1.48 -4.28
C ASN A 124 -4.23 -2.69 -3.52
N GLY A 125 -3.78 -2.46 -2.28
CA GLY A 125 -3.25 -3.51 -1.39
C GLY A 125 -1.79 -3.93 -1.62
N LYS A 126 -1.20 -3.58 -2.77
CA LYS A 126 0.17 -3.96 -3.18
C LYS A 126 1.20 -3.89 -2.06
N SER A 127 1.38 -2.72 -1.47
CA SER A 127 2.41 -2.48 -0.46
C SER A 127 2.14 -3.24 0.83
N THR A 128 0.88 -3.31 1.25
CA THR A 128 0.51 -4.08 2.44
C THR A 128 0.85 -5.55 2.23
N VAL A 129 0.48 -6.13 1.08
CA VAL A 129 0.77 -7.53 0.76
C VAL A 129 2.27 -7.76 0.61
N THR A 130 3.00 -6.89 -0.10
CA THR A 130 4.46 -6.99 -0.26
C THR A 130 5.18 -6.96 1.08
N SER A 131 4.85 -5.99 1.95
CA SER A 131 5.45 -5.91 3.29
C SER A 131 5.04 -7.09 4.18
N LEU A 132 3.78 -7.54 4.09
CA LEU A 132 3.32 -8.69 4.85
C LEU A 132 4.00 -9.99 4.39
N VAL A 133 4.12 -10.24 3.09
CA VAL A 133 4.88 -11.39 2.56
C VAL A 133 6.33 -11.34 3.01
N GLY A 134 6.97 -10.16 2.93
CA GLY A 134 8.33 -9.96 3.44
C GLY A 134 8.47 -10.32 4.92
N HIS A 135 7.55 -9.83 5.75
CA HIS A 135 7.47 -10.12 7.19
C HIS A 135 7.27 -11.61 7.48
N LEU A 136 6.34 -12.25 6.77
CA LEU A 136 6.04 -13.68 6.91
C LEU A 136 7.24 -14.56 6.51
N CYS A 137 7.87 -14.26 5.36
CA CYS A 137 9.05 -14.98 4.89
C CYS A 137 10.23 -14.85 5.88
N ALA A 138 10.50 -13.64 6.38
CA ALA A 138 11.55 -13.41 7.37
C ALA A 138 11.26 -14.15 8.69
N ALA A 139 10.01 -14.16 9.15
CA ALA A 139 9.61 -14.80 10.40
C ALA A 139 9.77 -16.33 10.38
N VAL A 140 9.70 -16.96 9.20
CA VAL A 140 9.98 -18.40 9.03
C VAL A 140 11.46 -18.69 8.71
N GLY A 141 12.33 -17.69 8.88
CA GLY A 141 13.78 -17.82 8.81
C GLY A 141 14.37 -17.70 7.41
N LEU A 142 13.65 -17.14 6.44
CA LEU A 142 14.18 -16.90 5.10
C LEU A 142 14.95 -15.60 5.02
N ASP A 143 16.12 -15.65 4.39
CA ASP A 143 16.83 -14.45 3.97
C ASP A 143 16.01 -13.75 2.87
N THR A 144 15.27 -12.72 3.27
CA THR A 144 14.23 -12.09 2.45
C THR A 144 14.64 -10.68 2.06
N VAL A 145 14.45 -10.32 0.79
CA VAL A 145 14.58 -8.93 0.32
C VAL A 145 13.25 -8.44 -0.21
N VAL A 146 12.82 -7.29 0.29
CA VAL A 146 11.64 -6.58 -0.20
C VAL A 146 12.09 -5.37 -1.01
N ALA A 147 11.65 -5.26 -2.26
CA ALA A 147 12.08 -4.22 -3.19
C ALA A 147 11.02 -3.90 -4.27
N GLY A 148 11.32 -2.93 -5.14
CA GLY A 148 10.53 -2.62 -6.32
C GLY A 148 9.96 -1.20 -6.30
N ASN A 149 8.65 -1.08 -6.55
CA ASN A 149 7.94 0.19 -6.68
C ASN A 149 7.88 1.04 -5.38
N ILE A 150 8.03 0.40 -4.21
CA ILE A 150 8.06 1.09 -2.92
C ILE A 150 9.23 0.57 -2.09
N GLY A 151 9.84 1.48 -1.34
CA GLY A 151 11.00 1.20 -0.51
C GLY A 151 12.26 1.25 -1.37
N LEU A 152 13.01 0.17 -1.40
CA LEU A 152 14.28 0.08 -2.09
C LEU A 152 14.07 -0.18 -3.60
N PRO A 153 14.64 0.65 -4.50
CA PRO A 153 14.69 0.32 -5.93
C PRO A 153 15.29 -1.06 -6.16
N VAL A 154 14.79 -1.80 -7.15
CA VAL A 154 15.12 -3.21 -7.32
C VAL A 154 16.60 -3.44 -7.64
N LEU A 155 17.23 -2.55 -8.39
CA LEU A 155 18.66 -2.63 -8.73
C LEU A 155 19.56 -2.23 -7.56
N GLU A 156 19.13 -1.30 -6.72
CA GLU A 156 19.84 -1.01 -5.46
C GLU A 156 19.77 -2.19 -4.48
N ALA A 157 18.63 -2.89 -4.43
CA ALA A 157 18.48 -4.10 -3.64
C ALA A 157 19.39 -5.25 -4.14
N LEU A 158 19.54 -5.37 -5.46
CA LEU A 158 20.42 -6.33 -6.11
C LEU A 158 21.90 -6.03 -5.84
N ASP A 159 22.31 -4.79 -6.08
CA ASP A 159 23.66 -4.28 -5.80
C ASP A 159 24.12 -4.60 -4.37
N ASN A 160 23.27 -4.31 -3.38
CA ASN A 160 23.53 -4.64 -1.98
C ASN A 160 23.82 -6.13 -1.75
N ARG A 161 23.15 -7.04 -2.50
CA ARG A 161 23.36 -8.50 -2.40
C ARG A 161 24.57 -8.98 -3.18
N GLU A 162 24.87 -8.35 -4.30
CA GLU A 162 26.08 -8.59 -5.09
C GLU A 162 27.32 -8.20 -4.30
N THR A 163 27.30 -7.05 -3.63
CA THR A 163 28.35 -6.59 -2.71
C THR A 163 28.58 -7.57 -1.56
N LEU A 164 27.51 -8.16 -1.02
CA LEU A 164 27.60 -9.21 0.02
C LEU A 164 28.02 -10.58 -0.53
N GLY A 165 28.06 -10.76 -1.86
CA GLY A 165 28.38 -12.02 -2.52
C GLY A 165 27.36 -13.13 -2.27
N LYS A 166 26.15 -12.79 -1.80
CA LYS A 166 25.14 -13.75 -1.32
C LYS A 166 23.75 -13.39 -1.82
N ASP A 167 23.17 -14.29 -2.60
CA ASP A 167 21.79 -14.20 -3.06
C ASP A 167 20.83 -14.47 -1.88
N PRO A 168 19.68 -13.77 -1.79
CA PRO A 168 18.68 -14.07 -0.78
C PRO A 168 17.96 -15.38 -1.08
N ASP A 169 17.25 -15.94 -0.08
CA ASP A 169 16.35 -17.07 -0.31
C ASP A 169 15.15 -16.62 -1.15
N VAL A 170 14.65 -15.41 -0.93
CA VAL A 170 13.46 -14.87 -1.63
C VAL A 170 13.53 -13.37 -1.88
N TRP A 171 13.16 -12.98 -3.10
CA TRP A 171 12.83 -11.61 -3.51
C TRP A 171 11.32 -11.41 -3.47
N VAL A 172 10.85 -10.39 -2.77
CA VAL A 172 9.45 -9.99 -2.70
C VAL A 172 9.32 -8.63 -3.37
N LEU A 173 8.73 -8.60 -4.55
CA LEU A 173 8.73 -7.44 -5.44
C LEU A 173 7.34 -6.82 -5.51
N GLU A 174 7.22 -5.54 -5.10
CA GLU A 174 6.08 -4.71 -5.48
C GLU A 174 6.30 -4.18 -6.90
N LEU A 175 5.39 -4.44 -7.83
CA LEU A 175 5.50 -4.00 -9.22
C LEU A 175 4.33 -3.10 -9.62
N SER A 176 4.63 -1.93 -10.19
CA SER A 176 3.62 -1.09 -10.84
C SER A 176 3.27 -1.62 -12.24
N SER A 177 2.16 -1.16 -12.82
CA SER A 177 1.84 -1.45 -14.22
C SER A 177 2.91 -0.87 -15.16
N PHE A 178 3.45 0.30 -14.83
CA PHE A 178 4.50 0.98 -15.60
C PHE A 178 5.80 0.17 -15.67
N GLN A 179 6.24 -0.43 -14.56
CA GLN A 179 7.41 -1.31 -14.55
C GLN A 179 7.16 -2.59 -15.37
N LEU A 180 5.95 -3.13 -15.31
CA LEU A 180 5.58 -4.34 -16.02
C LEU A 180 5.54 -4.15 -17.54
N GLU A 181 5.18 -2.96 -18.04
CA GLU A 181 5.23 -2.64 -19.47
C GLU A 181 6.61 -2.89 -20.09
N THR A 182 7.67 -2.55 -19.34
CA THR A 182 9.08 -2.70 -19.76
C THR A 182 9.73 -4.01 -19.33
N THR A 183 8.97 -4.94 -18.72
CA THR A 183 9.48 -6.20 -18.19
C THR A 183 9.02 -7.39 -19.03
N SER A 184 9.93 -8.27 -19.39
CA SER A 184 9.69 -9.42 -20.28
C SER A 184 10.33 -10.73 -19.79
N SER A 185 11.42 -10.65 -19.03
CA SER A 185 12.19 -11.82 -18.59
C SER A 185 12.00 -12.17 -17.11
N LEU A 186 11.16 -11.44 -16.38
CA LEU A 186 10.81 -11.81 -15.01
C LEU A 186 9.91 -13.06 -15.03
N HIS A 187 10.35 -14.11 -14.34
CA HIS A 187 9.60 -15.37 -14.22
C HIS A 187 9.36 -15.67 -12.73
N PRO A 188 8.34 -15.05 -12.11
CA PRO A 188 8.08 -15.25 -10.69
C PRO A 188 7.72 -16.70 -10.37
N ASP A 189 8.18 -17.20 -9.23
CA ASP A 189 7.75 -18.49 -8.67
C ASP A 189 6.30 -18.41 -8.16
N ALA A 190 5.89 -17.24 -7.66
CA ALA A 190 4.51 -16.92 -7.34
C ALA A 190 4.20 -15.46 -7.70
N ALA A 191 3.05 -15.22 -8.31
CA ALA A 191 2.63 -13.87 -8.68
C ALA A 191 1.16 -13.62 -8.36
N THR A 192 0.79 -12.36 -8.13
CA THR A 192 -0.60 -11.95 -7.98
C THR A 192 -0.90 -10.62 -8.65
N VAL A 193 -2.13 -10.51 -9.17
CA VAL A 193 -2.81 -9.25 -9.44
C VAL A 193 -3.94 -9.17 -8.42
N LEU A 194 -3.77 -8.35 -7.38
CA LEU A 194 -4.66 -8.34 -6.22
C LEU A 194 -6.08 -7.88 -6.56
N ASN A 195 -6.19 -6.89 -7.44
CA ASN A 195 -7.44 -6.29 -7.90
C ASN A 195 -7.14 -5.30 -9.04
N ILE A 196 -8.16 -5.00 -9.85
CA ILE A 196 -8.18 -3.98 -10.90
C ILE A 196 -9.34 -3.01 -10.64
N SER A 197 -8.99 -1.75 -10.49
CA SER A 197 -9.91 -0.60 -10.43
C SER A 197 -9.26 0.59 -11.13
N GLN A 198 -10.09 1.56 -11.54
CA GLN A 198 -9.61 2.75 -12.25
C GLN A 198 -8.51 3.46 -11.44
N ASP A 199 -7.36 3.60 -12.07
CA ASP A 199 -6.18 4.30 -11.57
C ASP A 199 -5.30 4.62 -12.78
N HIS A 200 -4.59 5.75 -12.76
CA HIS A 200 -3.70 6.16 -13.87
C HIS A 200 -4.36 6.21 -15.26
N MET A 201 -5.62 6.67 -15.36
CA MET A 201 -6.34 6.79 -16.64
C MET A 201 -5.75 7.86 -17.58
N ASP A 202 -4.82 8.68 -17.09
CA ASP A 202 -3.99 9.59 -17.88
C ASP A 202 -2.95 8.86 -18.75
N ARG A 203 -2.63 7.60 -18.44
CA ARG A 203 -1.61 6.79 -19.13
C ARG A 203 -2.16 5.67 -20.02
N TYR A 204 -3.39 5.23 -19.78
CA TYR A 204 -4.00 4.10 -20.51
C TYR A 204 -5.25 4.55 -21.24
N ALA A 205 -5.51 3.99 -22.42
CA ALA A 205 -6.73 4.31 -23.17
C ALA A 205 -8.00 3.77 -22.48
N GLY A 206 -7.84 2.75 -21.62
CA GLY A 206 -8.92 2.25 -20.79
C GLY A 206 -8.44 1.23 -19.74
N LEU A 207 -9.40 0.70 -18.99
CA LEU A 207 -9.14 -0.24 -17.90
C LEU A 207 -8.57 -1.58 -18.39
N ASP A 208 -8.94 -2.02 -19.60
CA ASP A 208 -8.45 -3.27 -20.19
C ASP A 208 -6.95 -3.20 -20.51
N ASP A 209 -6.46 -2.07 -21.04
CA ASP A 209 -5.03 -1.87 -21.29
C ASP A 209 -4.23 -1.86 -19.98
N TYR A 210 -4.78 -1.21 -18.94
CA TYR A 210 -4.19 -1.20 -17.61
C TYR A 210 -4.13 -2.61 -16.99
N ALA A 211 -5.20 -3.39 -17.15
CA ALA A 211 -5.26 -4.78 -16.70
C ALA A 211 -4.26 -5.65 -17.47
N ALA A 212 -4.15 -5.48 -18.79
CA ALA A 212 -3.20 -6.20 -19.63
C ALA A 212 -1.75 -5.90 -19.25
N ALA A 213 -1.41 -4.64 -18.94
CA ALA A 213 -0.09 -4.26 -18.45
C ALA A 213 0.25 -5.00 -17.14
N LYS A 214 -0.70 -5.11 -16.20
CA LYS A 214 -0.49 -5.86 -14.95
C LYS A 214 -0.42 -7.37 -15.15
N ALA A 215 -1.19 -7.94 -16.07
CA ALA A 215 -1.21 -9.37 -16.34
C ALA A 215 0.17 -9.92 -16.76
N ARG A 216 1.05 -9.07 -17.28
CA ARG A 216 2.45 -9.42 -17.59
C ARG A 216 3.23 -9.98 -16.40
N VAL A 217 2.80 -9.69 -15.16
CA VAL A 217 3.39 -10.27 -13.93
C VAL A 217 3.32 -11.81 -13.92
N PHE A 218 2.39 -12.41 -14.67
CA PHE A 218 2.20 -13.87 -14.73
C PHE A 218 3.12 -14.58 -15.74
N ALA A 219 4.10 -13.90 -16.33
CA ALA A 219 5.10 -14.53 -17.20
C ALA A 219 5.86 -15.67 -16.49
N GLY A 220 6.33 -16.67 -17.26
CA GLY A 220 7.10 -17.80 -16.73
C GLY A 220 6.25 -19.01 -16.34
N SER A 221 6.71 -19.86 -15.41
CA SER A 221 6.11 -21.16 -15.01
C SER A 221 5.45 -21.20 -13.60
N GLY A 222 5.54 -20.13 -12.80
CA GLY A 222 5.11 -20.09 -11.39
C GLY A 222 3.61 -20.15 -11.09
N VAL A 223 3.26 -20.10 -9.81
CA VAL A 223 1.86 -20.14 -9.34
C VAL A 223 1.18 -18.79 -9.54
N GLN A 224 -0.05 -18.79 -10.05
CA GLN A 224 -0.91 -17.61 -10.08
C GLN A 224 -1.79 -17.57 -8.82
N VAL A 225 -1.69 -16.49 -8.04
CA VAL A 225 -2.59 -16.21 -6.92
C VAL A 225 -3.63 -15.18 -7.38
N LEU A 226 -4.87 -15.62 -7.57
CA LEU A 226 -5.94 -14.80 -8.17
C LEU A 226 -7.03 -14.43 -7.14
N ASN A 227 -7.62 -13.25 -7.31
CA ASN A 227 -8.70 -12.76 -6.45
C ASN A 227 -10.07 -13.18 -7.01
N ARG A 228 -10.82 -14.03 -6.30
CA ARG A 228 -12.16 -14.46 -6.76
C ARG A 228 -13.20 -13.35 -6.72
N ASP A 229 -12.96 -12.32 -5.92
CA ASP A 229 -13.87 -11.17 -5.78
C ASP A 229 -13.65 -10.14 -6.90
N ASP A 230 -12.67 -10.38 -7.78
CA ASP A 230 -12.34 -9.52 -8.91
C ASP A 230 -12.37 -10.32 -10.23
N PRO A 231 -13.40 -10.13 -11.07
CA PRO A 231 -13.51 -10.84 -12.35
C PRO A 231 -12.34 -10.61 -13.30
N MET A 232 -11.71 -9.43 -13.28
CA MET A 232 -10.55 -9.15 -14.13
C MET A 232 -9.31 -9.91 -13.64
N SER A 233 -9.10 -10.03 -12.32
CA SER A 233 -8.04 -10.88 -11.77
C SER A 233 -8.26 -12.35 -12.16
N MET A 234 -9.49 -12.86 -12.01
CA MET A 234 -9.82 -14.24 -12.40
C MET A 234 -9.64 -14.51 -13.91
N ALA A 235 -9.98 -13.53 -14.76
CA ALA A 235 -9.82 -13.65 -16.21
C ALA A 235 -8.35 -13.74 -16.66
N MET A 236 -7.39 -13.38 -15.81
CA MET A 236 -5.95 -13.48 -16.10
C MET A 236 -5.38 -14.90 -15.88
N ALA A 237 -6.22 -15.86 -15.47
CA ALA A 237 -5.81 -17.26 -15.37
C ALA A 237 -5.27 -17.78 -16.72
N LEU A 238 -4.05 -18.28 -16.73
CA LEU A 238 -3.44 -18.87 -17.92
C LEU A 238 -3.65 -20.40 -17.91
N PRO A 239 -3.99 -21.03 -19.05
CA PRO A 239 -4.22 -22.48 -19.11
C PRO A 239 -2.98 -23.30 -18.72
N GLY A 240 -3.20 -24.43 -18.02
CA GLY A 240 -2.14 -25.36 -17.63
C GLY A 240 -1.27 -24.89 -16.45
N ARG A 241 -1.66 -23.82 -15.78
CA ARG A 241 -0.96 -23.24 -14.63
C ARG A 241 -1.45 -23.78 -13.31
N ALA A 242 -0.54 -23.82 -12.33
CA ALA A 242 -0.93 -23.92 -10.94
C ALA A 242 -1.61 -22.60 -10.51
N ILE A 243 -2.83 -22.71 -9.99
CA ILE A 243 -3.63 -21.57 -9.54
C ILE A 243 -3.98 -21.77 -8.07
N SER A 244 -3.69 -20.77 -7.26
CA SER A 244 -4.27 -20.57 -5.93
C SER A 244 -5.17 -19.34 -5.99
N THR A 245 -6.19 -19.29 -5.16
CA THR A 245 -7.14 -18.17 -5.18
C THR A 245 -7.45 -17.67 -3.78
N PHE A 246 -7.83 -16.41 -3.63
CA PHE A 246 -8.32 -15.83 -2.37
C PHE A 246 -9.65 -15.11 -2.57
N SER A 247 -10.41 -14.93 -1.48
CA SER A 247 -11.71 -14.24 -1.48
C SER A 247 -12.09 -13.84 -0.06
N ILE A 248 -12.89 -12.79 0.09
CA ILE A 248 -13.59 -12.45 1.33
C ILE A 248 -15.06 -12.85 1.32
N GLU A 249 -15.58 -13.38 0.21
CA GLU A 249 -16.90 -13.98 0.18
C GLU A 249 -16.92 -15.32 0.93
N MET A 250 -17.95 -15.53 1.76
CA MET A 250 -18.10 -16.73 2.59
C MET A 250 -18.36 -18.01 1.78
N SER A 251 -18.78 -17.85 0.52
CA SER A 251 -19.11 -18.91 -0.42
C SER A 251 -17.97 -19.11 -1.40
N ALA A 252 -16.95 -19.86 -1.02
CA ALA A 252 -16.25 -20.82 -1.89
C ALA A 252 -14.84 -21.08 -1.36
N HIS A 253 -14.61 -22.30 -0.87
CA HIS A 253 -13.31 -22.94 -1.00
C HIS A 253 -13.41 -23.90 -2.18
N PRO A 254 -13.28 -23.42 -3.43
CA PRO A 254 -13.51 -24.26 -4.61
C PRO A 254 -12.44 -25.35 -4.76
N SER A 255 -11.34 -25.25 -4.02
CA SER A 255 -10.27 -26.25 -3.99
C SER A 255 -9.52 -26.23 -2.65
N PRO A 256 -8.73 -27.29 -2.35
CA PRO A 256 -7.86 -27.34 -1.17
C PRO A 256 -6.79 -26.23 -1.11
N VAL A 257 -6.45 -25.60 -2.24
CA VAL A 257 -5.46 -24.52 -2.34
C VAL A 257 -6.12 -23.15 -2.49
N SER A 258 -7.38 -23.04 -2.06
CA SER A 258 -8.17 -21.81 -2.09
C SER A 258 -8.30 -21.20 -0.70
N TYR A 259 -7.89 -19.96 -0.59
CA TYR A 259 -7.92 -19.15 0.61
C TYR A 259 -9.24 -18.40 0.69
N GLY A 260 -9.83 -18.26 1.87
CA GLY A 260 -11.11 -17.57 2.02
C GLY A 260 -11.48 -17.26 3.46
N LEU A 261 -12.67 -16.68 3.64
CA LEU A 261 -13.29 -16.51 4.94
C LEU A 261 -14.28 -17.63 5.23
N THR A 262 -14.23 -18.17 6.44
CA THR A 262 -15.21 -19.15 6.94
C THR A 262 -15.75 -18.72 8.30
N ARG A 263 -16.98 -19.15 8.63
CA ARG A 263 -17.60 -18.86 9.92
C ARG A 263 -17.61 -20.12 10.78
N ARG A 264 -17.04 -20.03 11.98
CA ARG A 264 -17.10 -21.08 13.02
C ARG A 264 -17.48 -20.47 14.35
N LYS A 265 -18.54 -20.98 14.98
CA LYS A 265 -19.06 -20.52 16.28
C LYS A 265 -19.26 -19.00 16.32
N ASP A 266 -19.99 -18.47 15.34
CA ASP A 266 -20.28 -17.03 15.17
C ASP A 266 -19.07 -16.09 15.01
N ARG A 267 -17.89 -16.66 14.76
CA ARG A 267 -16.66 -15.91 14.52
C ARG A 267 -16.20 -16.10 13.08
N LEU A 268 -15.64 -15.04 12.50
CA LEU A 268 -15.04 -15.06 11.17
C LEU A 268 -13.58 -15.50 11.25
N TRP A 269 -13.16 -16.39 10.34
CA TRP A 269 -11.82 -16.98 10.30
C TRP A 269 -11.25 -16.90 8.90
N LEU A 270 -9.94 -16.66 8.80
CA LEU A 270 -9.14 -16.98 7.62
C LEU A 270 -9.03 -18.51 7.49
N ALA A 271 -9.11 -19.03 6.27
CA ALA A 271 -9.01 -20.46 5.98
C ALA A 271 -8.28 -20.74 4.67
N GLU A 272 -7.63 -21.92 4.58
CA GLU A 272 -7.18 -22.56 3.34
C GLU A 272 -7.97 -23.86 3.18
N GLY A 273 -8.78 -23.97 2.12
CA GLY A 273 -9.68 -25.12 1.99
C GLY A 273 -10.60 -25.25 3.21
N GLU A 274 -10.60 -26.41 3.84
CA GLU A 274 -11.38 -26.66 5.06
C GLU A 274 -10.61 -26.31 6.37
N GLU A 275 -9.32 -26.00 6.27
CA GLU A 275 -8.45 -25.71 7.40
C GLU A 275 -8.64 -24.27 7.88
N THR A 276 -9.09 -24.10 9.12
CA THR A 276 -9.16 -22.78 9.77
C THR A 276 -7.82 -22.36 10.32
N LEU A 277 -7.39 -21.15 9.96
CA LEU A 277 -6.06 -20.65 10.24
C LEU A 277 -6.04 -19.66 11.40
N LEU A 278 -6.71 -18.52 11.22
CA LEU A 278 -6.66 -17.40 12.17
C LEU A 278 -8.02 -16.70 12.25
N PRO A 279 -8.56 -16.42 13.44
CA PRO A 279 -9.73 -15.56 13.54
C PRO A 279 -9.44 -14.14 13.03
N VAL A 280 -10.36 -13.55 12.25
CA VAL A 280 -10.15 -12.24 11.61
C VAL A 280 -9.92 -11.13 12.64
N ASP A 281 -10.62 -11.17 13.77
CA ASP A 281 -10.46 -10.25 14.91
C ASP A 281 -9.14 -10.43 15.70
N LYS A 282 -8.26 -11.36 15.27
CA LYS A 282 -6.88 -11.48 15.77
C LYS A 282 -5.85 -10.91 14.80
N LEU A 283 -6.26 -10.39 13.65
CA LEU A 283 -5.39 -9.58 12.82
C LEU A 283 -5.17 -8.21 13.49
N PRO A 284 -3.92 -7.73 13.61
CA PRO A 284 -3.66 -6.37 14.09
C PRO A 284 -4.17 -5.31 13.11
N ILE A 285 -4.15 -5.63 11.82
CA ILE A 285 -4.68 -4.78 10.74
C ILE A 285 -6.19 -4.96 10.61
N ALA A 286 -6.94 -3.85 10.68
CA ALA A 286 -8.39 -3.86 10.68
C ALA A 286 -8.98 -3.90 9.26
N GLY A 287 -10.17 -4.48 9.12
CA GLY A 287 -11.01 -4.43 7.92
C GLY A 287 -10.90 -5.63 6.98
N LEU A 288 -11.99 -5.92 6.26
CA LEU A 288 -12.08 -7.08 5.37
C LEU A 288 -11.09 -7.02 4.20
N HIS A 289 -10.77 -5.83 3.67
CA HIS A 289 -9.72 -5.69 2.66
C HIS A 289 -8.35 -6.14 3.19
N ASN A 290 -8.07 -5.95 4.49
CA ASN A 290 -6.85 -6.43 5.12
C ASN A 290 -6.89 -7.93 5.41
N ALA A 291 -8.08 -8.50 5.64
CA ALA A 291 -8.26 -9.95 5.62
C ALA A 291 -7.96 -10.52 4.21
N ALA A 292 -8.42 -9.87 3.14
CA ALA A 292 -8.08 -10.25 1.75
C ALA A 292 -6.56 -10.19 1.51
N ASN A 293 -5.90 -9.10 1.94
CA ASN A 293 -4.44 -8.96 1.86
C ASN A 293 -3.72 -10.08 2.62
N ALA A 294 -4.20 -10.46 3.80
CA ALA A 294 -3.64 -11.56 4.58
C ALA A 294 -3.80 -12.92 3.87
N LEU A 295 -4.97 -13.18 3.27
CA LEU A 295 -5.21 -14.40 2.48
C LEU A 295 -4.30 -14.47 1.25
N ALA A 296 -4.16 -13.36 0.52
CA ALA A 296 -3.25 -13.27 -0.63
C ALA A 296 -1.79 -13.49 -0.21
N ALA A 297 -1.35 -12.89 0.90
CA ALA A 297 0.01 -13.06 1.41
C ALA A 297 0.31 -14.51 1.83
N LEU A 298 -0.62 -15.16 2.53
CA LEU A 298 -0.49 -16.57 2.91
C LEU A 298 -0.39 -17.47 1.66
N ALA A 299 -1.25 -17.22 0.65
CA ALA A 299 -1.23 -17.96 -0.61
C ALA A 299 0.11 -17.81 -1.34
N LEU A 300 0.64 -16.58 -1.44
CA LEU A 300 1.95 -16.32 -2.06
C LEU A 300 3.10 -17.00 -1.32
N CYS A 301 3.14 -16.89 0.02
CA CYS A 301 4.18 -17.53 0.84
C CYS A 301 4.15 -19.06 0.68
N ARG A 302 2.97 -19.67 0.64
CA ARG A 302 2.86 -21.13 0.48
C ARG A 302 3.15 -21.59 -0.95
N ALA A 303 2.82 -20.77 -1.94
CA ALA A 303 3.00 -21.07 -3.36
C ALA A 303 4.47 -21.22 -3.79
N ILE A 304 5.40 -20.46 -3.21
CA ILE A 304 6.81 -20.58 -3.62
C ILE A 304 7.39 -21.96 -3.28
N GLY A 305 6.90 -22.60 -2.21
CA GLY A 305 7.46 -23.81 -1.64
C GLY A 305 8.96 -23.68 -1.32
N LEU A 306 9.52 -24.49 -0.43
CA LEU A 306 10.98 -24.55 -0.30
C LEU A 306 11.48 -25.98 -0.14
N PRO A 307 12.72 -26.26 -0.56
CA PRO A 307 13.40 -27.50 -0.20
C PRO A 307 13.43 -27.68 1.32
N SER A 308 13.43 -28.93 1.79
CA SER A 308 13.63 -29.24 3.21
C SER A 308 14.93 -28.60 3.74
N GLN A 309 15.06 -28.42 5.06
CA GLN A 309 16.28 -27.88 5.70
C GLN A 309 17.55 -28.64 5.28
N GLU A 310 17.45 -29.95 5.02
CA GLU A 310 18.52 -30.79 4.48
C GLU A 310 18.78 -30.51 2.98
N GLY A 311 17.73 -30.30 2.19
CA GLY A 311 17.82 -29.89 0.78
C GLY A 311 18.47 -28.53 0.57
N ARG A 312 18.29 -27.57 1.50
CA ARG A 312 18.96 -26.26 1.47
C ARG A 312 20.48 -26.34 1.67
N ARG A 313 20.98 -27.40 2.33
CA ARG A 313 22.41 -27.61 2.58
C ARG A 313 23.13 -28.41 1.48
N SER A 314 22.38 -29.15 0.66
CA SER A 314 22.94 -29.97 -0.41
C SER A 314 23.10 -29.17 -1.70
N ARG A 315 24.33 -28.82 -2.07
CA ARG A 315 24.61 -28.06 -3.31
C ARG A 315 24.41 -28.88 -4.60
N ASN A 316 24.31 -30.21 -4.49
CA ASN A 316 24.44 -31.17 -5.61
C ASN A 316 23.18 -32.04 -5.86
N ALA A 317 22.05 -31.79 -5.21
CA ALA A 317 20.83 -32.58 -5.47
C ALA A 317 20.03 -32.01 -6.65
N ALA A 318 19.54 -32.90 -7.53
CA ALA A 318 18.42 -32.60 -8.42
C ALA A 318 17.23 -32.11 -7.58
N GLU A 319 16.47 -31.13 -8.09
CA GLU A 319 15.44 -30.36 -7.36
C GLU A 319 14.76 -31.17 -6.25
N PRO A 320 15.06 -30.90 -4.96
CA PRO A 320 14.41 -31.59 -3.86
C PRO A 320 12.91 -31.33 -3.95
N PRO A 321 12.05 -32.31 -3.59
CA PRO A 321 10.62 -32.05 -3.46
C PRO A 321 10.42 -30.85 -2.51
N THR A 322 9.77 -29.80 -3.02
CA THR A 322 9.48 -28.59 -2.26
C THR A 322 8.20 -28.80 -1.45
N ALA A 323 8.23 -28.43 -0.17
CA ALA A 323 7.04 -28.42 0.68
C ALA A 323 6.54 -26.98 0.85
N PRO A 324 5.21 -26.75 0.96
CA PRO A 324 4.68 -25.45 1.33
C PRO A 324 5.27 -24.97 2.66
N LEU A 325 5.41 -23.65 2.83
CA LEU A 325 5.83 -23.07 4.11
C LEU A 325 4.82 -23.43 5.22
N PRO A 326 5.28 -23.86 6.40
CA PRO A 326 4.41 -24.35 7.47
C PRO A 326 3.67 -23.20 8.16
N TYR A 327 2.39 -23.43 8.47
CA TYR A 327 1.56 -22.46 9.19
C TYR A 327 2.05 -22.16 10.61
N ASP A 328 2.77 -23.10 11.24
CA ASP A 328 3.34 -22.93 12.58
C ASP A 328 4.24 -21.70 12.69
N GLY A 329 4.87 -21.29 11.58
CA GLY A 329 5.64 -20.04 11.52
C GLY A 329 4.84 -18.85 10.96
N LEU A 330 4.00 -19.09 9.94
CA LEU A 330 3.25 -18.02 9.27
C LEU A 330 2.15 -17.40 10.15
N ILE A 331 1.39 -18.21 10.88
CA ILE A 331 0.23 -17.71 11.66
C ILE A 331 0.64 -16.88 12.87
N PRO A 332 1.69 -17.24 13.65
CA PRO A 332 2.22 -16.35 14.67
C PRO A 332 2.74 -15.04 14.09
N ALA A 333 3.46 -15.08 12.97
CA ALA A 333 3.99 -13.89 12.31
C ALA A 333 2.89 -12.96 11.79
N LEU A 334 1.79 -13.52 11.26
CA LEU A 334 0.63 -12.74 10.82
C LEU A 334 0.01 -11.91 11.96
N LYS A 335 0.08 -12.38 13.20
CA LYS A 335 -0.40 -11.65 14.39
C LYS A 335 0.51 -10.53 14.86
N THR A 336 1.72 -10.41 14.30
CA THR A 336 2.70 -9.37 14.70
C THR A 336 2.88 -8.29 13.63
N PHE A 337 2.19 -8.39 12.50
CA PHE A 337 2.24 -7.37 11.46
C PHE A 337 1.30 -6.20 11.78
N GLU A 338 1.88 -5.05 12.12
CA GLU A 338 1.15 -3.85 12.56
C GLU A 338 0.57 -3.01 11.41
N GLY A 339 0.82 -3.39 10.16
CA GLY A 339 0.41 -2.63 8.98
C GLY A 339 1.48 -1.64 8.51
N LEU A 340 1.09 -0.77 7.58
CA LEU A 340 1.94 0.28 7.05
C LEU A 340 1.41 1.65 7.47
N PRO A 341 2.30 2.65 7.66
CA PRO A 341 1.87 4.02 7.87
C PRO A 341 0.90 4.49 6.78
N HIS A 342 -0.12 5.23 7.18
CA HIS A 342 -1.12 5.84 6.29
C HIS A 342 -1.98 4.85 5.47
N ARG A 343 -2.12 3.59 5.91
CA ARG A 343 -3.00 2.57 5.31
C ARG A 343 -4.02 2.05 6.32
N VAL A 344 -5.07 2.83 6.57
CA VAL A 344 -6.06 2.60 7.64
C VAL A 344 -5.36 2.43 9.00
N GLN A 345 -4.36 3.28 9.25
CA GLN A 345 -3.55 3.27 10.45
C GLN A 345 -4.35 3.86 11.61
N PHE A 346 -4.48 3.13 12.72
CA PHE A 346 -5.03 3.69 13.95
C PHE A 346 -4.13 4.81 14.49
N VAL A 347 -4.69 5.99 14.71
CA VAL A 347 -3.96 7.18 15.19
C VAL A 347 -4.23 7.42 16.68
N ALA A 348 -5.51 7.49 17.07
CA ALA A 348 -5.91 7.78 18.44
C ALA A 348 -7.36 7.37 18.68
N GLU A 349 -7.72 7.27 19.96
CA GLU A 349 -9.11 7.21 20.41
C GLU A 349 -9.41 8.43 21.30
N ILE A 350 -10.49 9.16 21.00
CA ILE A 350 -10.95 10.32 21.77
C ILE A 350 -12.43 10.14 22.07
N ASN A 351 -12.80 10.15 23.36
CA ASN A 351 -14.18 9.97 23.82
C ASN A 351 -14.88 8.74 23.18
N SER A 352 -14.16 7.62 23.05
CA SER A 352 -14.61 6.37 22.40
C SER A 352 -14.87 6.48 20.90
N ARG A 353 -14.23 7.41 20.19
CA ARG A 353 -14.18 7.45 18.73
C ARG A 353 -12.77 7.17 18.26
N ALA A 354 -12.63 6.21 17.36
CA ALA A 354 -11.33 5.80 16.83
C ALA A 354 -11.01 6.55 15.54
N PHE A 355 -9.82 7.15 15.46
CA PHE A 355 -9.33 7.88 14.30
C PHE A 355 -8.38 7.01 13.48
N TYR A 356 -8.59 6.99 12.17
CA TYR A 356 -7.81 6.21 11.22
C TYR A 356 -7.26 7.09 10.09
N ASP A 357 -5.96 6.95 9.85
CA ASP A 357 -5.25 7.58 8.73
C ASP A 357 -5.09 6.59 7.57
N ASP A 358 -5.77 6.87 6.48
CA ASP A 358 -5.65 6.21 5.19
C ASP A 358 -5.30 7.22 4.09
N SER A 359 -4.40 8.17 4.38
CA SER A 359 -3.98 9.19 3.41
C SER A 359 -3.37 8.61 2.13
N LYS A 360 -2.91 7.35 2.11
CA LYS A 360 -2.50 6.67 0.87
C LYS A 360 -3.68 6.22 -0.02
N GLY A 361 -4.92 6.29 0.46
CA GLY A 361 -6.15 6.05 -0.31
C GLY A 361 -6.40 7.14 -1.37
N THR A 362 -5.55 7.19 -2.38
CA THR A 362 -5.48 8.27 -3.39
C THR A 362 -6.36 8.04 -4.63
N ASN A 363 -7.12 6.94 -4.66
CA ASN A 363 -8.07 6.59 -5.70
C ASN A 363 -9.39 6.10 -5.09
N VAL A 364 -10.47 6.15 -5.88
CA VAL A 364 -11.82 5.78 -5.44
C VAL A 364 -11.89 4.34 -4.91
N GLY A 365 -11.25 3.41 -5.60
CA GLY A 365 -11.23 1.99 -5.21
C GLY A 365 -10.63 1.76 -3.82
N ALA A 366 -9.59 2.52 -3.44
CA ALA A 366 -8.97 2.44 -2.13
C ALA A 366 -9.93 2.87 -1.01
N THR A 367 -10.61 4.01 -1.20
CA THR A 367 -11.56 4.54 -0.21
C THR A 367 -12.80 3.67 -0.08
N VAL A 368 -13.31 3.14 -1.18
CA VAL A 368 -14.40 2.15 -1.16
C VAL A 368 -13.99 0.92 -0.34
N ALA A 369 -12.81 0.36 -0.60
CA ALA A 369 -12.31 -0.81 0.14
C ALA A 369 -12.08 -0.52 1.63
N ALA A 370 -11.61 0.69 1.96
CA ALA A 370 -11.45 1.13 3.35
C ALA A 370 -12.82 1.19 4.06
N LEU A 371 -13.81 1.89 3.49
CA LEU A 371 -15.17 2.04 4.03
C LEU A 371 -15.85 0.69 4.26
N LEU A 372 -15.84 -0.19 3.25
CA LEU A 372 -16.45 -1.53 3.34
C LEU A 372 -15.74 -2.43 4.37
N GLY A 373 -14.52 -2.08 4.78
CA GLY A 373 -13.78 -2.78 5.81
C GLY A 373 -14.30 -2.54 7.23
N PHE A 374 -15.01 -1.44 7.49
CA PHE A 374 -15.47 -1.11 8.84
C PHE A 374 -16.81 -1.77 9.18
N SER A 375 -16.86 -2.42 10.34
CA SER A 375 -18.10 -2.99 10.90
C SER A 375 -18.87 -2.02 11.80
N VAL A 376 -18.36 -0.79 11.97
CA VAL A 376 -18.96 0.31 12.74
C VAL A 376 -19.23 1.48 11.80
N PRO A 377 -20.15 2.40 12.14
CA PRO A 377 -20.38 3.59 11.33
C PRO A 377 -19.13 4.46 11.22
N VAL A 378 -18.95 5.08 10.05
CA VAL A 378 -17.74 5.87 9.74
C VAL A 378 -18.11 7.31 9.41
N VAL A 379 -17.40 8.29 9.97
CA VAL A 379 -17.34 9.64 9.40
C VAL A 379 -16.11 9.74 8.51
N LEU A 380 -16.32 9.90 7.20
CA LEU A 380 -15.25 9.90 6.19
C LEU A 380 -14.81 11.33 5.91
N ILE A 381 -13.50 11.57 5.84
CA ILE A 381 -12.92 12.79 5.26
C ILE A 381 -12.38 12.44 3.87
N ALA A 382 -12.96 13.06 2.83
CA ALA A 382 -12.65 12.75 1.43
C ALA A 382 -12.48 13.98 0.53
N GLY A 383 -11.72 13.85 -0.55
CA GLY A 383 -11.48 14.90 -1.54
C GLY A 383 -10.01 15.30 -1.70
N GLY A 384 -9.75 16.17 -2.68
CA GLY A 384 -8.41 16.52 -3.16
C GLY A 384 -8.39 16.72 -4.68
N ASP A 385 -7.31 16.30 -5.35
CA ASP A 385 -7.23 16.21 -6.82
C ASP A 385 -7.65 14.81 -7.30
N GLY A 386 -8.82 14.72 -7.91
CA GLY A 386 -9.47 13.48 -8.36
C GLY A 386 -8.93 12.92 -9.67
N LYS A 387 -8.11 13.67 -10.42
CA LYS A 387 -7.49 13.21 -11.69
C LYS A 387 -8.48 12.66 -12.73
N GLY A 388 -9.72 13.15 -12.73
CA GLY A 388 -10.76 12.73 -13.66
C GLY A 388 -11.31 11.31 -13.44
N GLN A 389 -11.12 10.74 -12.25
CA GLN A 389 -11.71 9.45 -11.88
C GLN A 389 -13.25 9.52 -11.79
N ASP A 390 -13.91 8.38 -11.99
CA ASP A 390 -15.33 8.24 -11.69
C ASP A 390 -15.56 7.99 -10.19
N PHE A 391 -16.23 8.94 -9.52
CA PHE A 391 -16.59 8.85 -8.11
C PHE A 391 -17.89 8.08 -7.84
N SER A 392 -18.65 7.69 -8.86
CA SER A 392 -19.94 6.98 -8.69
C SER A 392 -19.89 5.75 -7.76
N PRO A 393 -18.79 4.96 -7.67
CA PRO A 393 -18.71 3.83 -6.73
C PRO A 393 -18.82 4.23 -5.25
N MET A 394 -18.51 5.48 -4.91
CA MET A 394 -18.59 5.99 -3.53
C MET A 394 -20.02 5.91 -2.98
N GLN A 395 -21.04 6.13 -3.82
CA GLN A 395 -22.45 6.11 -3.40
C GLN A 395 -22.85 4.80 -2.72
N GLY A 396 -22.39 3.67 -3.26
CA GLY A 396 -22.65 2.35 -2.69
C GLY A 396 -21.87 2.11 -1.39
N ALA A 397 -20.66 2.65 -1.29
CA ALA A 397 -19.75 2.42 -0.17
C ALA A 397 -20.11 3.21 1.09
N VAL A 398 -20.69 4.41 0.93
CA VAL A 398 -21.05 5.29 2.07
C VAL A 398 -22.36 4.91 2.76
N LYS A 399 -22.98 3.77 2.43
CA LYS A 399 -24.22 3.31 3.10
C LYS A 399 -24.06 3.08 4.61
N ASN A 400 -22.85 2.73 5.05
CA ASN A 400 -22.51 2.60 6.47
C ASN A 400 -21.81 3.87 7.02
N ALA A 401 -21.70 4.93 6.21
CA ALA A 401 -21.13 6.19 6.65
C ALA A 401 -22.18 7.00 7.44
N ARG A 402 -21.74 7.55 8.57
CA ARG A 402 -22.49 8.51 9.38
C ARG A 402 -22.62 9.85 8.64
N ALA A 403 -21.52 10.28 8.04
CA ALA A 403 -21.41 11.49 7.23
C ALA A 403 -20.12 11.45 6.41
N VAL A 404 -20.04 12.33 5.40
CA VAL A 404 -18.82 12.61 4.65
C VAL A 404 -18.46 14.08 4.82
N VAL A 405 -17.20 14.36 5.13
CA VAL A 405 -16.62 15.69 5.17
C VAL A 405 -15.73 15.85 3.94
N GLN A 406 -16.20 16.62 2.96
CA GLN A 406 -15.47 16.90 1.73
C GLN A 406 -14.42 17.99 1.94
N ILE A 407 -13.25 17.82 1.34
CA ILE A 407 -12.13 18.77 1.30
C ILE A 407 -11.57 18.91 -0.12
N GLY A 408 -10.81 19.97 -0.37
CA GLY A 408 -10.00 20.10 -1.59
C GLY A 408 -10.78 20.40 -2.87
N ARG A 409 -10.03 20.41 -3.99
CA ARG A 409 -10.47 20.88 -5.31
C ARG A 409 -11.70 20.14 -5.82
N ASP A 410 -11.64 18.80 -5.82
CA ASP A 410 -12.67 17.92 -6.38
C ASP A 410 -13.59 17.35 -5.31
N GLY A 411 -13.54 17.87 -4.08
CA GLY A 411 -14.53 17.58 -3.04
C GLY A 411 -15.96 17.66 -3.56
N PRO A 412 -16.38 18.74 -4.26
CA PRO A 412 -17.74 18.86 -4.80
C PRO A 412 -18.17 17.71 -5.71
N LEU A 413 -17.25 17.11 -6.47
CA LEU A 413 -17.54 15.96 -7.33
C LEU A 413 -17.78 14.69 -6.48
N VAL A 414 -17.03 14.52 -5.38
CA VAL A 414 -17.28 13.45 -4.40
C VAL A 414 -18.67 13.61 -3.79
N ALA A 415 -19.06 14.83 -3.40
CA ALA A 415 -20.37 15.12 -2.85
C ALA A 415 -21.50 14.83 -3.86
N GLU A 416 -21.33 15.25 -5.12
CA GLU A 416 -22.28 14.97 -6.20
C GLU A 416 -22.47 13.46 -6.41
N ALA A 417 -21.38 12.69 -6.45
CA ALA A 417 -21.44 11.25 -6.62
C ALA A 417 -22.12 10.54 -5.44
N ILE A 418 -21.92 11.02 -4.20
CA ILE A 418 -22.61 10.50 -3.02
C ILE A 418 -24.12 10.79 -3.10
N GLY A 419 -24.51 11.98 -3.55
CA GLY A 419 -25.91 12.42 -3.59
C GLY A 419 -26.56 12.34 -2.21
N ASP A 420 -27.76 11.79 -2.14
CA ASP A 420 -28.54 11.69 -0.89
C ASP A 420 -28.21 10.43 -0.05
N ALA A 421 -27.15 9.69 -0.39
CA ALA A 421 -26.83 8.43 0.29
C ALA A 421 -26.41 8.63 1.76
N CYS A 422 -25.79 9.77 2.11
CA CYS A 422 -25.48 10.16 3.48
C CYS A 422 -25.27 11.70 3.58
N PRO A 423 -25.31 12.29 4.79
CA PRO A 423 -25.02 13.71 4.98
C PRO A 423 -23.60 14.07 4.51
N VAL A 424 -23.47 15.15 3.72
CA VAL A 424 -22.18 15.67 3.25
C VAL A 424 -21.96 17.09 3.74
N HIS A 425 -20.78 17.33 4.33
CA HIS A 425 -20.37 18.62 4.88
C HIS A 425 -19.08 19.08 4.21
N ARG A 426 -18.93 20.39 3.96
CA ARG A 426 -17.70 20.94 3.39
C ARG A 426 -16.81 21.48 4.49
N ALA A 427 -15.51 21.22 4.38
CA ALA A 427 -14.45 21.86 5.15
C ALA A 427 -13.45 22.54 4.21
N GLU A 428 -12.90 23.68 4.63
CA GLU A 428 -11.89 24.42 3.88
C GLU A 428 -10.46 24.00 4.27
N SER A 429 -10.28 23.41 5.45
CA SER A 429 -8.99 22.91 5.94
C SER A 429 -9.11 21.51 6.57
N MET A 430 -7.96 20.86 6.79
CA MET A 430 -7.93 19.56 7.46
C MET A 430 -8.32 19.66 8.94
N GLU A 431 -7.97 20.76 9.60
CA GLU A 431 -8.34 21.06 10.98
C GLU A 431 -9.87 21.18 11.11
N GLU A 432 -10.49 21.98 10.25
CA GLU A 432 -11.95 22.09 10.19
C GLU A 432 -12.59 20.73 9.86
N ALA A 433 -11.98 19.96 8.96
CA ALA A 433 -12.50 18.64 8.61
C ALA A 433 -12.49 17.67 9.78
N VAL A 434 -11.42 17.68 10.60
CA VAL A 434 -11.31 16.86 11.82
C VAL A 434 -12.32 17.29 12.88
N ASP A 435 -12.50 18.59 13.08
CA ASP A 435 -13.48 19.11 14.05
C ASP A 435 -14.91 18.74 13.64
N LEU A 436 -15.28 18.99 12.36
CA LEU A 436 -16.59 18.59 11.82
C LEU A 436 -16.79 17.08 11.90
N ALA A 437 -15.78 16.28 11.54
CA ALA A 437 -15.88 14.84 11.59
C ALA A 437 -16.13 14.33 13.01
N PHE A 438 -15.48 14.95 14.00
CA PHE A 438 -15.70 14.63 15.41
C PHE A 438 -17.11 15.00 15.88
N ASP A 439 -17.60 16.19 15.54
CA ASP A 439 -18.94 16.66 15.91
C ASP A 439 -20.06 15.80 15.29
N LEU A 440 -19.85 15.29 14.07
CA LEU A 440 -20.78 14.41 13.37
C LEU A 440 -20.75 12.96 13.88
N SER A 441 -19.72 12.57 14.64
CA SER A 441 -19.50 11.20 15.11
C SER A 441 -20.11 10.90 16.49
N GLN A 442 -20.49 9.64 16.70
CA GLN A 442 -20.98 9.14 17.99
C GLN A 442 -19.94 8.25 18.70
N PRO A 443 -19.99 8.08 20.04
CA PRO A 443 -19.17 7.07 20.72
C PRO A 443 -19.37 5.69 20.09
N GLY A 444 -18.27 5.03 19.73
CA GLY A 444 -18.24 3.76 19.00
C GLY A 444 -18.07 3.90 17.48
N ASP A 445 -18.24 5.10 16.92
CA ASP A 445 -17.99 5.36 15.49
C ASP A 445 -16.48 5.46 15.22
N ALA A 446 -16.11 5.26 13.95
CA ALA A 446 -14.78 5.53 13.42
C ALA A 446 -14.75 6.86 12.64
N ILE A 447 -13.62 7.56 12.69
CA ILE A 447 -13.33 8.74 11.86
C ILE A 447 -12.18 8.37 10.94
N LEU A 448 -12.39 8.46 9.63
CA LEU A 448 -11.47 7.94 8.62
C LEU A 448 -11.06 9.05 7.65
N LEU A 449 -9.76 9.35 7.57
CA LEU A 449 -9.19 10.08 6.44
C LEU A 449 -8.90 9.06 5.32
N SER A 450 -9.76 8.98 4.30
CA SER A 450 -9.51 8.19 3.09
C SER A 450 -9.95 9.01 1.88
N PRO A 451 -9.03 9.71 1.20
CA PRO A 451 -9.38 10.88 0.40
C PRO A 451 -10.00 10.58 -0.97
N ALA A 452 -9.88 9.37 -1.50
CA ALA A 452 -10.17 9.00 -2.89
C ALA A 452 -9.42 9.82 -3.97
N CYS A 453 -8.55 10.74 -3.54
CA CYS A 453 -7.92 11.77 -4.36
C CYS A 453 -6.43 11.92 -4.02
N ALA A 454 -5.65 12.37 -5.00
CA ALA A 454 -4.30 12.86 -4.78
C ALA A 454 -4.31 14.12 -3.90
N SER A 455 -3.16 14.46 -3.33
CA SER A 455 -3.05 15.49 -2.28
C SER A 455 -2.59 16.85 -2.78
N TRP A 456 -2.22 16.98 -4.06
CA TRP A 456 -1.36 18.06 -4.56
C TRP A 456 -2.01 19.44 -4.59
N ASP A 457 -3.33 19.49 -4.50
CA ASP A 457 -4.12 20.72 -4.45
C ASP A 457 -3.99 21.44 -3.10
N MET A 458 -3.89 20.70 -1.98
CA MET A 458 -3.82 21.25 -0.63
C MET A 458 -2.49 20.95 0.09
N PHE A 459 -1.73 19.94 -0.34
CA PHE A 459 -0.59 19.40 0.40
C PHE A 459 0.59 19.05 -0.52
N ARG A 460 1.83 19.08 0.02
CA ARG A 460 3.04 18.69 -0.71
C ARG A 460 2.98 17.25 -1.25
N ASN A 461 2.45 16.33 -0.45
CA ASN A 461 2.28 14.92 -0.77
C ASN A 461 1.32 14.26 0.25
N TYR A 462 1.01 12.97 0.06
CA TYR A 462 0.11 12.25 0.96
C TYR A 462 0.64 12.16 2.40
N ALA A 463 1.97 12.14 2.60
CA ALA A 463 2.58 12.08 3.94
C ALA A 463 2.34 13.40 4.67
N HIS A 464 2.53 14.55 3.99
CA HIS A 464 2.17 15.85 4.54
C HIS A 464 0.68 15.96 4.88
N ARG A 465 -0.22 15.41 4.06
CA ARG A 465 -1.66 15.36 4.38
C ARG A 465 -1.94 14.58 5.66
N ALA A 466 -1.27 13.44 5.85
CA ALA A 466 -1.37 12.65 7.07
C ALA A 466 -0.78 13.37 8.29
N GLU A 467 0.37 14.03 8.14
CA GLU A 467 0.99 14.86 9.19
C GLU A 467 0.01 15.92 9.71
N VAL A 468 -0.66 16.64 8.80
CA VAL A 468 -1.64 17.68 9.16
C VAL A 468 -2.86 17.06 9.85
N PHE A 469 -3.36 15.91 9.37
CA PHE A 469 -4.48 15.20 10.00
C PHE A 469 -4.15 14.74 11.43
N ILE A 470 -2.98 14.13 11.63
CA ILE A 470 -2.52 13.68 12.96
C ILE A 470 -2.31 14.88 13.88
N ALA A 471 -1.77 15.99 13.38
CA ALA A 471 -1.61 17.22 14.15
C ALA A 471 -2.96 17.79 14.60
N ALA A 472 -3.96 17.85 13.70
CA ALA A 472 -5.31 18.29 14.00
C ALA A 472 -5.98 17.42 15.09
N ILE A 473 -5.83 16.09 15.01
CA ILE A 473 -6.30 15.17 16.06
C ILE A 473 -5.62 15.47 17.41
N GLY A 474 -4.32 15.77 17.40
CA GLY A 474 -3.58 16.15 18.59
C GLY A 474 -4.15 17.39 19.28
N VAL A 475 -4.50 18.41 18.50
CA VAL A 475 -5.14 19.64 18.99
C VAL A 475 -6.53 19.33 19.56
N LEU A 476 -7.36 18.60 18.81
CA LEU A 476 -8.70 18.18 19.26
C LEU A 476 -8.64 17.40 20.58
N LYS A 477 -7.70 16.46 20.72
CA LYS A 477 -7.49 15.70 21.96
C LYS A 477 -7.17 16.59 23.15
N ALA A 478 -6.32 17.61 22.96
CA ALA A 478 -5.99 18.56 24.00
C ALA A 478 -7.23 19.38 24.41
N VAL A 479 -8.01 19.86 23.45
CA VAL A 479 -9.26 20.60 23.68
C VAL A 479 -10.28 19.76 24.46
N GLU A 480 -10.52 18.52 24.04
CA GLU A 480 -11.47 17.61 24.71
C GLU A 480 -11.02 17.26 26.14
N THR A 481 -9.71 17.05 26.34
CA THR A 481 -9.15 16.83 27.68
C THR A 481 -9.38 18.03 28.59
N LEU A 482 -9.18 19.26 28.09
CA LEU A 482 -9.44 20.48 28.84
C LEU A 482 -10.93 20.67 29.16
N LYS A 483 -11.84 20.36 28.23
CA LYS A 483 -13.29 20.39 28.46
C LYS A 483 -13.70 19.42 29.57
N GLN A 484 -13.13 18.21 29.60
CA GLN A 484 -13.38 17.25 30.67
C GLN A 484 -12.89 17.77 32.03
N ILE A 485 -11.68 18.32 32.11
CA ILE A 485 -11.13 18.89 33.35
C ILE A 485 -11.97 20.08 33.83
N GLY A 486 -12.34 21.00 32.93
CA GLY A 486 -13.19 22.15 33.23
C GLY A 486 -14.61 21.75 33.67
N GLY A 487 -15.19 20.72 33.05
CA GLY A 487 -16.49 20.15 33.41
C GLY A 487 -16.48 19.47 34.79
N VAL A 488 -15.40 18.77 35.14
CA VAL A 488 -15.20 18.19 36.47
C VAL A 488 -15.05 19.29 37.53
N SER A 489 -14.35 20.38 37.22
CA SER A 489 -14.22 21.54 38.10
C SER A 489 -15.57 22.21 38.38
N ARG A 490 -16.39 22.47 37.34
CA ARG A 490 -17.76 22.99 37.49
C ARG A 490 -18.66 22.06 38.30
N ARG A 491 -18.66 20.75 38.04
CA ARG A 491 -19.44 19.77 38.82
C ARG A 491 -19.01 19.69 40.29
N ARG A 492 -17.72 19.85 40.59
CA ARG A 492 -17.21 19.94 41.97
C ARG A 492 -17.66 21.23 42.65
N GLN A 493 -17.65 22.35 41.93
CA GLN A 493 -18.11 23.64 42.42
C GLN A 493 -19.62 23.64 42.70
N ASP A 494 -20.44 23.10 41.78
CA ASP A 494 -21.90 22.96 41.97
C ASP A 494 -22.25 22.02 43.13
N ARG A 495 -21.52 20.91 43.30
CA ARG A 495 -21.68 20.04 44.48
C ARG A 495 -21.35 20.78 45.77
N ARG A 496 -20.30 21.60 45.78
CA ARG A 496 -19.88 22.37 46.96
C ARG A 496 -20.90 23.47 47.30
N ILE A 497 -21.47 24.13 46.30
CA ILE A 497 -22.53 25.14 46.48
C ILE A 497 -23.79 24.47 47.05
N ARG A 498 -24.25 23.35 46.47
CA ARG A 498 -25.41 22.61 47.02
C ARG A 498 -25.18 22.12 48.44
N SER A 499 -23.97 21.68 48.80
CA SER A 499 -23.65 21.30 50.19
C SER A 499 -23.73 22.48 51.16
N ILE A 500 -23.34 23.69 50.72
CA ILE A 500 -23.43 24.91 51.54
C ILE A 500 -24.89 25.36 51.70
N GLU A 501 -25.72 25.25 50.66
CA GLU A 501 -27.15 25.57 50.71
C GLU A 501 -27.91 24.64 51.66
N ILE A 502 -27.64 23.32 51.60
CA ILE A 502 -28.25 22.32 52.51
C ILE A 502 -27.86 22.59 53.97
N GLN A 503 -26.59 22.90 54.24
CA GLN A 503 -26.15 23.27 55.59
C GLN A 503 -26.76 24.60 56.08
N GLY A 504 -27.01 25.55 55.17
CA GLY A 504 -27.67 26.81 55.45
C GLY A 504 -29.15 26.64 55.79
N GLU A 505 -29.86 25.73 55.11
CA GLU A 505 -31.25 25.38 55.43
C GLU A 505 -31.34 24.68 56.79
N GLU A 506 -30.52 23.68 57.07
CA GLU A 506 -30.51 22.98 58.38
C GLU A 506 -30.25 23.92 59.57
N ARG A 507 -29.41 24.95 59.37
CA ARG A 507 -29.16 25.99 60.39
C ARG A 507 -30.42 26.84 60.63
N ARG A 508 -31.12 27.25 59.57
CA ARG A 508 -32.36 28.03 59.67
C ARG A 508 -33.51 27.22 60.30
N THR A 509 -33.57 25.90 60.08
CA THR A 509 -34.56 25.03 60.74
C THR A 509 -34.25 24.81 62.22
N ARG A 510 -32.98 24.77 62.62
CA ARG A 510 -32.56 24.71 64.03
C ARG A 510 -32.88 26.01 64.78
N GLU A 511 -32.64 27.17 64.19
CA GLU A 511 -32.97 28.47 64.80
C GLU A 511 -34.48 28.67 64.96
N ARG A 512 -35.29 28.22 64.00
CA ARG A 512 -36.77 28.24 64.13
C ARG A 512 -37.32 27.30 65.21
N ARG A 513 -36.61 26.22 65.55
CA ARG A 513 -37.00 25.30 66.63
C ARG A 513 -36.51 25.72 68.02
N GLY A 514 -35.48 26.57 68.11
CA GLY A 514 -34.93 27.06 69.38
C GLY A 514 -35.69 28.25 70.01
N GLY A 515 -36.55 28.95 69.25
CA GLY A 515 -37.25 30.16 69.70
C GLY A 515 -38.55 29.95 70.49
N LEU A 516 -38.91 28.73 70.88
CA LEU A 516 -40.21 28.40 71.48
C LEU A 516 -40.19 28.02 72.98
N HIS A 517 -39.08 28.19 73.69
CA HIS A 517 -39.01 27.97 75.14
C HIS A 517 -38.24 29.08 75.87
N VAL A 518 -38.93 30.19 76.14
CA VAL A 518 -38.69 31.03 77.32
C VAL A 518 -40.04 31.60 77.78
N SER A 519 -40.60 31.02 78.83
CA SER A 519 -41.59 31.60 79.75
C SER A 519 -41.42 30.94 81.11
#